data_AF-A0A7H0GL46-F1
#
_entry.id   AF-A0A7H0GL46-F1
#
_cell.length_a   1.000
_cell.length_b   1.000
_cell.length_c   1.000
_cell.angle_alpha   90.00
_cell.angle_beta   90.00
_cell.angle_gamma   90.00
#
_symmetry.space_group_name_H-M   'P 1'
#
loop_
_entity.id
_entity.type
_entity.pdbx_description
1 polymer ?
#
loop_
_entity_poly.entity_id
_entity_poly.type
_entity_poly.pdbx_seq_one_letter_code
_entity_poly.pdbx_strand_id
1 'polypeptide(L)'
;METFKKIIAVGALLGVSVAQAFMPQTGTWVVTSENNGQPGRGFGIDVQNSTLVMQMYGYETNGSPTFYLSAGAIADNKFTAPLNTYKGGRYLGSGDRSGTQTGTAGNVSMRFVSGTKGYITFPNEAEKEISRFNFAYTPTPSSLKGIWLFSPLNSTTPLADFVALSTVGTASAHGNGLVLSDDGRFACEHQISGEAVGTVICIRVTSAGKLAWGYQFTVSVNDGEGKFISGTGGDTELAIARRLTNPAGTATGVLLKSETARQPAQLTEATVDSLRAGIESVANSGLTTD
;
A
#
# COMPACT_ATOMS: atom_id res chain seq x y z
N MET A 1 -3.47 -7.20 65.78
CA MET A 1 -4.61 -7.24 64.85
C MET A 1 -4.71 -5.84 64.24
N GLU A 2 -3.73 -5.44 63.44
CA GLU A 2 -3.74 -5.54 61.96
C GLU A 2 -4.97 -4.85 61.36
N THR A 3 -4.81 -3.59 60.92
CA THR A 3 -5.69 -3.02 59.88
C THR A 3 -4.97 -1.93 59.10
N PHE A 4 -4.32 -2.40 58.03
CA PHE A 4 -3.82 -1.65 56.89
C PHE A 4 -4.96 -0.84 56.24
N LYS A 5 -4.80 0.48 56.05
CA LYS A 5 -5.68 1.28 55.17
C LYS A 5 -4.88 1.78 53.96
N LYS A 6 -5.34 1.32 52.80
CA LYS A 6 -4.70 1.35 51.49
C LYS A 6 -4.58 2.77 50.93
N ILE A 7 -3.37 3.15 50.53
CA ILE A 7 -3.13 4.29 49.62
C ILE A 7 -3.52 3.80 48.21
N ILE A 8 -4.55 4.39 47.61
CA ILE A 8 -4.87 4.17 46.20
C ILE A 8 -4.02 5.14 45.39
N ALA A 9 -2.94 4.64 44.80
CA ALA A 9 -2.23 5.34 43.74
C ALA A 9 -3.03 5.16 42.44
N VAL A 10 -3.69 6.22 41.98
CA VAL A 10 -4.26 6.29 40.62
C VAL A 10 -3.09 6.43 39.65
N GLY A 11 -2.64 5.31 39.11
CA GLY A 11 -1.65 5.29 38.04
C GLY A 11 -2.29 5.80 36.75
N ALA A 12 -1.85 6.96 36.28
CA ALA A 12 -2.10 7.40 34.91
C ALA A 12 -1.36 6.45 33.96
N LEU A 13 -2.09 5.55 33.30
CA LEU A 13 -1.58 4.88 32.10
C LEU A 13 -1.41 5.97 31.03
N LEU A 14 -0.19 6.47 30.91
CA LEU A 14 0.27 7.13 29.69
C LEU A 14 0.18 6.07 28.59
N GLY A 15 -0.87 6.16 27.77
CA GLY A 15 -0.99 5.37 26.56
C GLY A 15 0.24 5.64 25.71
N VAL A 16 1.13 4.66 25.61
CA VAL A 16 2.19 4.65 24.61
C VAL A 16 1.48 4.50 23.28
N SER A 17 1.21 5.63 22.62
CA SER A 17 0.85 5.62 21.21
C SER A 17 2.04 5.04 20.48
N VAL A 18 1.96 3.78 20.06
CA VAL A 18 2.95 3.19 19.17
C VAL A 18 2.92 4.07 17.93
N ALA A 19 3.98 4.86 17.73
CA ALA A 19 4.12 5.66 16.52
C ALA A 19 4.13 4.67 15.36
N GLN A 20 3.06 4.70 14.57
CA GLN A 20 2.90 3.81 13.43
C GLN A 20 3.93 4.26 12.37
N ALA A 21 4.95 3.43 12.16
CA ALA A 21 5.86 3.59 11.03
C ALA A 21 5.14 3.06 9.78
N PHE A 22 4.91 3.92 8.80
CA PHE A 22 4.37 3.55 7.50
C PHE A 22 5.49 3.62 6.46
N MET A 23 5.58 2.60 5.62
CA MET A 23 6.54 2.57 4.52
C MET A 23 5.92 3.25 3.29
N PRO A 24 6.67 4.09 2.56
CA PRO A 24 6.17 4.64 1.31
C PRO A 24 5.96 3.51 0.30
N GLN A 25 4.89 3.63 -0.48
CA GLN A 25 4.60 2.71 -1.56
C GLN A 25 5.69 2.80 -2.64
N THR A 26 6.19 1.64 -3.08
CA THR A 26 7.09 1.54 -4.23
C THR A 26 6.42 2.09 -5.51
N GLY A 27 7.23 2.73 -6.36
CA GLY A 27 6.89 3.12 -7.72
C GLY A 27 7.21 4.59 -8.02
N THR A 28 6.49 5.17 -8.97
CA THR A 28 6.74 6.55 -9.44
C THR A 28 6.13 7.58 -8.51
N TRP A 29 6.92 8.58 -8.16
CA TRP A 29 6.55 9.72 -7.34
C TRP A 29 6.83 11.03 -8.08
N VAL A 30 6.05 12.05 -7.76
CA VAL A 30 6.14 13.38 -8.35
C VAL A 30 6.14 14.43 -7.26
N VAL A 31 6.76 15.57 -7.54
CA VAL A 31 6.47 16.81 -6.80
C VAL A 31 5.06 17.24 -7.18
N THR A 32 4.16 17.30 -6.21
CA THR A 32 2.71 17.39 -6.45
C THR A 32 2.35 18.64 -7.25
N SER A 33 2.99 19.78 -6.97
CA SER A 33 2.78 21.04 -7.68
C SER A 33 3.37 21.09 -9.10
N GLU A 34 4.23 20.12 -9.45
CA GLU A 34 4.91 20.05 -10.76
C GLU A 34 4.22 19.04 -11.71
N ASN A 35 3.14 18.40 -11.28
CA ASN A 35 2.37 17.45 -12.10
C ASN A 35 1.42 18.18 -13.09
N ASN A 36 1.99 18.75 -14.14
CA ASN A 36 1.28 19.57 -15.14
C ASN A 36 1.34 19.00 -16.58
N GLY A 37 1.77 17.75 -16.73
CA GLY A 37 1.95 17.10 -18.04
C GLY A 37 3.22 17.50 -18.79
N GLN A 38 4.03 18.41 -18.24
CA GLN A 38 5.33 18.79 -18.81
C GLN A 38 6.46 18.10 -18.03
N PRO A 39 7.39 17.39 -18.69
CA PRO A 39 8.50 16.75 -18.00
C PRO A 39 9.49 17.78 -17.42
N GLY A 40 9.47 17.96 -16.09
CA GLY A 40 10.48 18.75 -15.36
C GLY A 40 11.44 17.85 -14.58
N ARG A 41 10.89 17.12 -13.61
CA ARG A 41 11.61 16.12 -12.83
C ARG A 41 10.62 15.14 -12.21
N GLY A 42 11.15 14.02 -11.75
CA GLY A 42 10.38 12.98 -11.10
C GLY A 42 11.31 11.91 -10.58
N PHE A 43 10.78 11.03 -9.75
CA PHE A 43 11.60 10.01 -9.13
C PHE A 43 10.83 8.73 -8.86
N GLY A 44 11.50 7.59 -8.99
CA GLY A 44 11.03 6.31 -8.50
C GLY A 44 11.53 6.11 -7.07
N ILE A 45 10.69 5.54 -6.22
CA ILE A 45 11.05 5.03 -4.89
C ILE A 45 10.85 3.52 -4.89
N ASP A 46 11.82 2.78 -4.36
CA ASP A 46 11.64 1.38 -3.98
C ASP A 46 12.16 1.18 -2.55
N VAL A 47 11.46 0.36 -1.77
CA VAL A 47 11.81 0.06 -0.38
C VAL A 47 11.93 -1.44 -0.20
N GLN A 48 13.08 -1.88 0.29
CA GLN A 48 13.32 -3.26 0.67
C GLN A 48 13.80 -3.30 2.12
N ASN A 49 13.06 -4.01 2.97
CA ASN A 49 13.25 -3.96 4.43
C ASN A 49 13.22 -2.49 4.92
N SER A 50 14.32 -2.01 5.50
CA SER A 50 14.49 -0.63 5.97
C SER A 50 15.39 0.21 5.05
N THR A 51 15.59 -0.19 3.80
CA THR A 51 16.42 0.53 2.83
C THR A 51 15.55 1.10 1.73
N LEU A 52 15.62 2.42 1.55
CA LEU A 52 14.98 3.14 0.45
C LEU A 52 16.01 3.41 -0.65
N VAL A 53 15.60 3.18 -1.90
CA VAL A 53 16.31 3.60 -3.10
C VAL A 53 15.45 4.62 -3.85
N MET A 54 16.02 5.76 -4.19
CA MET A 54 15.43 6.77 -5.07
C MET A 54 16.20 6.84 -6.39
N GLN A 55 15.46 6.76 -7.49
CA GLN A 55 15.96 6.97 -8.86
C GLN A 55 15.32 8.23 -9.41
N MET A 56 16.06 9.33 -9.51
CA MET A 56 15.53 10.62 -9.94
C MET A 56 16.02 10.98 -11.34
N TYR A 57 15.16 11.57 -12.15
CA TYR A 57 15.56 12.30 -13.36
C TYR A 57 15.33 13.79 -13.16
N GLY A 58 16.13 14.61 -13.84
CA GLY A 58 16.02 16.06 -13.82
C GLY A 58 16.95 16.71 -14.83
N TYR A 59 17.25 17.98 -14.60
CA TYR A 59 18.13 18.77 -15.46
C TYR A 59 19.19 19.48 -14.64
N GLU A 60 20.41 19.55 -15.17
CA GLU A 60 21.50 20.35 -14.63
C GLU A 60 21.23 21.85 -14.85
N THR A 61 22.01 22.73 -14.22
CA THR A 61 21.89 24.20 -14.38
C THR A 61 22.09 24.68 -15.82
N ASN A 62 22.77 23.90 -16.65
CA ASN A 62 22.94 24.17 -18.09
C ASN A 62 21.79 23.63 -18.96
N GLY A 63 20.72 23.11 -18.35
CA GLY A 63 19.55 22.54 -19.03
C GLY A 63 19.76 21.15 -19.61
N SER A 64 20.93 20.51 -19.42
CA SER A 64 21.15 19.14 -19.88
C SER A 64 20.38 18.15 -18.99
N PRO A 65 19.70 17.14 -19.56
CA PRO A 65 19.05 16.11 -18.77
C PRO A 65 20.10 15.27 -18.03
N THR A 66 19.75 14.81 -16.85
CA THR A 66 20.61 14.02 -15.97
C THR A 66 19.75 13.09 -15.10
N PHE A 67 20.40 12.14 -14.45
CA PHE A 67 19.77 11.28 -13.45
C PHE A 67 20.61 11.26 -12.18
N TYR A 68 19.93 11.00 -11.07
CA TYR A 68 20.54 10.90 -9.76
C TYR A 68 20.08 9.60 -9.08
N LEU A 69 20.96 9.02 -8.27
CA LEU A 69 20.61 7.89 -7.41
C LEU A 69 20.83 8.27 -5.95
N SER A 70 19.91 7.87 -5.09
CA SER A 70 20.07 7.97 -3.65
C SER A 70 19.65 6.66 -3.01
N ALA A 71 20.40 6.21 -2.01
CA ALA A 71 20.08 4.99 -1.28
C ALA A 71 20.51 5.15 0.19
N GLY A 72 19.70 4.64 1.10
CA GLY A 72 19.94 4.80 2.53
C GLY A 72 18.84 4.20 3.38
N ALA A 73 19.06 4.21 4.69
CA ALA A 73 18.07 3.72 5.64
C ALA A 73 16.84 4.66 5.67
N ILE A 74 15.66 4.06 5.79
CA ILE A 74 14.43 4.74 6.18
C ILE A 74 14.10 4.35 7.62
N ALA A 75 13.90 5.35 8.48
CA ALA A 75 13.55 5.18 9.88
C ALA A 75 12.59 6.29 10.30
N ASP A 76 11.59 5.97 11.13
CA ASP A 76 10.58 6.93 11.60
C ASP A 76 9.93 7.73 10.46
N ASN A 77 9.62 7.05 9.36
CA ASN A 77 9.03 7.63 8.14
C ASN A 77 9.89 8.72 7.49
N LYS A 78 11.20 8.76 7.79
CA LYS A 78 12.15 9.74 7.30
C LYS A 78 13.31 9.07 6.59
N PHE A 79 13.80 9.75 5.56
CA PHE A 79 14.93 9.34 4.75
C PHE A 79 15.82 10.55 4.49
N THR A 80 17.12 10.41 4.69
CA THR A 80 18.10 11.42 4.28
C THR A 80 19.33 10.70 3.76
N ALA A 81 19.74 11.01 2.52
CA ALA A 81 20.92 10.42 1.91
C ALA A 81 21.49 11.33 0.80
N PRO A 82 22.75 11.11 0.40
CA PRO A 82 23.35 11.82 -0.73
C PRO A 82 22.58 11.56 -2.03
N LEU A 83 22.41 12.60 -2.84
CA LEU A 83 21.87 12.53 -4.19
C LEU A 83 23.06 12.43 -5.16
N ASN A 84 23.42 11.21 -5.55
CA ASN A 84 24.67 10.92 -6.25
C ASN A 84 24.55 11.10 -7.76
N THR A 85 25.62 11.59 -8.40
CA THR A 85 25.76 11.73 -9.85
C THR A 85 26.71 10.70 -10.43
N TYR A 86 26.45 10.29 -11.67
CA TYR A 86 27.23 9.26 -12.37
C TYR A 86 27.57 9.69 -13.80
N LYS A 87 28.71 9.23 -14.34
CA LYS A 87 29.10 9.44 -15.74
C LYS A 87 29.72 8.18 -16.36
N GLY A 88 29.80 8.15 -17.68
CA GLY A 88 30.54 7.14 -18.45
C GLY A 88 29.88 5.78 -18.63
N GLY A 89 28.62 5.63 -18.18
CA GLY A 89 27.87 4.37 -18.18
C GLY A 89 27.43 3.88 -19.56
N ARG A 90 26.80 2.69 -19.56
CA ARG A 90 26.25 2.04 -20.76
C ARG A 90 25.10 2.88 -21.34
N TYR A 91 25.16 3.16 -22.64
CA TYR A 91 24.10 3.80 -23.41
C TYR A 91 23.45 2.79 -24.37
N LEU A 92 22.28 3.14 -24.92
CA LEU A 92 21.55 2.28 -25.85
C LEU A 92 22.42 1.92 -27.06
N GLY A 93 22.61 0.62 -27.30
CA GLY A 93 23.44 0.10 -28.40
C GLY A 93 24.94 0.10 -28.14
N SER A 94 25.42 0.49 -26.95
CA SER A 94 26.83 0.34 -26.58
C SER A 94 27.16 -1.09 -26.13
N GLY A 95 28.46 -1.44 -26.18
CA GLY A 95 28.98 -2.63 -25.50
C GLY A 95 29.00 -2.48 -23.97
N ASP A 96 29.58 -3.46 -23.29
CA ASP A 96 29.63 -3.44 -21.83
C ASP A 96 30.45 -2.29 -21.27
N ARG A 97 29.78 -1.49 -20.43
CA ARG A 97 30.33 -0.29 -19.78
C ARG A 97 29.68 -0.08 -18.42
N SER A 98 30.45 0.38 -17.45
CA SER A 98 29.95 0.71 -16.12
C SER A 98 30.03 2.21 -15.89
N GLY A 99 28.99 2.77 -15.29
CA GLY A 99 29.02 4.16 -14.82
C GLY A 99 29.94 4.28 -13.60
N THR A 100 30.56 5.44 -13.45
CA THR A 100 31.35 5.79 -12.27
C THR A 100 30.66 6.93 -11.55
N GLN A 101 30.57 6.85 -10.22
CA GLN A 101 30.08 7.97 -9.41
C GLN A 101 31.05 9.14 -9.51
N THR A 102 30.54 10.32 -9.85
CA THR A 102 31.37 11.52 -10.06
C THR A 102 31.21 12.58 -8.97
N GLY A 103 30.23 12.42 -8.09
CA GLY A 103 29.98 13.35 -6.99
C GLY A 103 28.57 13.23 -6.44
N THR A 104 28.12 14.32 -5.81
CA THR A 104 26.77 14.45 -5.25
C THR A 104 26.24 15.86 -5.48
N ALA A 105 24.93 16.00 -5.67
CA ALA A 105 24.23 17.29 -5.67
C ALA A 105 23.97 17.82 -4.24
N GLY A 106 24.31 17.05 -3.21
CA GLY A 106 23.98 17.30 -1.80
C GLY A 106 23.04 16.22 -1.25
N ASN A 107 22.57 16.40 -0.02
CA ASN A 107 21.62 15.47 0.59
C ASN A 107 20.19 15.79 0.18
N VAL A 108 19.44 14.77 -0.23
CA VAL A 108 17.98 14.81 -0.31
C VAL A 108 17.43 14.35 1.04
N SER A 109 16.35 14.99 1.50
CA SER A 109 15.61 14.55 2.68
C SER A 109 14.14 14.35 2.35
N MET A 110 13.52 13.34 2.94
CA MET A 110 12.09 13.06 2.81
C MET A 110 11.47 12.78 4.16
N ARG A 111 10.23 13.21 4.34
CA ARG A 111 9.35 12.78 5.42
C ARG A 111 8.02 12.33 4.83
N PHE A 112 7.64 11.09 5.07
CA PHE A 112 6.37 10.58 4.61
C PHE A 112 5.29 10.92 5.66
N VAL A 113 4.06 11.11 5.19
CA VAL A 113 2.87 11.31 6.04
C VAL A 113 1.80 10.23 5.82
N SER A 114 1.91 9.48 4.73
CA SER A 114 1.22 8.21 4.47
C SER A 114 2.07 7.38 3.49
N GLY A 115 1.67 6.15 3.15
CA GLY A 115 2.36 5.41 2.09
C GLY A 115 2.24 6.03 0.70
N THR A 116 1.39 7.05 0.50
CA THR A 116 1.13 7.70 -0.81
C THR A 116 1.43 9.20 -0.85
N LYS A 117 1.76 9.81 0.30
CA LYS A 117 2.03 11.25 0.42
C LYS A 117 3.24 11.51 1.32
N GLY A 118 3.96 12.57 1.01
CA GLY A 118 5.09 13.01 1.82
C GLY A 118 5.57 14.39 1.41
N TYR A 119 6.74 14.72 1.91
CA TYR A 119 7.45 15.94 1.60
C TYR A 119 8.90 15.62 1.31
N ILE A 120 9.49 16.37 0.38
CA ILE A 120 10.88 16.25 -0.03
C ILE A 120 11.58 17.60 0.06
N THR A 121 12.83 17.58 0.51
CA THR A 121 13.76 18.71 0.43
C THR A 121 14.91 18.28 -0.46
N PHE A 122 14.95 18.84 -1.67
CA PHE A 122 16.10 18.69 -2.56
C PHE A 122 17.25 19.59 -2.09
N PRO A 123 18.51 19.28 -2.46
CA PRO A 123 19.63 20.14 -2.13
C PRO A 123 19.39 21.59 -2.57
N ASN A 124 19.53 22.53 -1.64
CA ASN A 124 19.35 23.98 -1.86
C ASN A 124 17.93 24.41 -2.27
N GLU A 125 16.91 23.57 -2.06
CA GLU A 125 15.50 23.92 -2.28
C GLU A 125 14.73 23.95 -0.96
N ALA A 126 13.64 24.73 -0.93
CA ALA A 126 12.63 24.61 0.11
C ALA A 126 11.93 23.24 0.05
N GLU A 127 11.32 22.83 1.15
CA GLU A 127 10.51 21.62 1.20
C GLU A 127 9.31 21.71 0.25
N LYS A 128 9.02 20.61 -0.44
CA LYS A 128 7.93 20.47 -1.42
C LYS A 128 7.09 19.24 -1.12
N GLU A 129 5.79 19.34 -1.37
CA GLU A 129 4.88 18.18 -1.28
C GLU A 129 5.16 17.19 -2.42
N ILE A 130 5.15 15.91 -2.08
CA ILE A 130 5.28 14.80 -3.02
C ILE A 130 4.14 13.81 -2.86
N SER A 131 3.75 13.20 -3.97
CA SER A 131 2.69 12.19 -3.99
C SER A 131 3.04 11.04 -4.93
N ARG A 132 2.52 9.86 -4.60
CA ARG A 132 2.58 8.70 -5.49
C ARG A 132 1.86 9.06 -6.79
N PHE A 133 2.56 8.95 -7.91
CA PHE A 133 2.03 9.36 -9.20
C PHE A 133 0.92 8.44 -9.68
N ASN A 134 -0.27 9.01 -9.83
CA ASN A 134 -1.43 8.35 -10.39
C ASN A 134 -1.56 8.72 -11.87
N PHE A 135 -1.25 7.78 -12.76
CA PHE A 135 -1.21 7.99 -14.21
C PHE A 135 -2.33 7.26 -14.97
N ALA A 136 -3.00 6.28 -14.35
CA ALA A 136 -3.96 5.41 -15.02
C ALA A 136 -5.13 4.97 -14.12
N TYR A 137 -5.35 5.65 -12.99
CA TYR A 137 -6.41 5.31 -12.06
C TYR A 137 -7.34 6.51 -11.82
N THR A 138 -8.49 6.51 -12.47
CA THR A 138 -9.56 7.48 -12.20
C THR A 138 -10.53 6.87 -11.19
N PRO A 139 -10.89 7.56 -10.09
CA PRO A 139 -11.77 7.03 -9.04
C PRO A 139 -13.23 6.97 -9.51
N THR A 140 -13.52 6.10 -10.47
CA THR A 140 -14.85 5.73 -10.92
C THR A 140 -15.31 4.47 -10.20
N PRO A 141 -16.62 4.15 -10.14
CA PRO A 141 -17.07 2.88 -9.56
C PRO A 141 -16.32 1.68 -10.18
N SER A 142 -16.25 1.63 -11.51
CA SER A 142 -15.56 0.54 -12.23
C SER A 142 -14.09 0.35 -11.86
N SER A 143 -13.41 1.39 -11.33
CA SER A 143 -12.03 1.28 -10.88
C SER A 143 -11.86 0.33 -9.68
N LEU A 144 -12.91 0.12 -8.88
CA LEU A 144 -12.94 -0.77 -7.71
C LEU A 144 -13.23 -2.23 -8.04
N LYS A 145 -13.55 -2.59 -9.29
CA LYS A 145 -13.84 -3.98 -9.66
C LYS A 145 -12.68 -4.95 -9.38
N GLY A 146 -12.90 -6.25 -9.46
CA GLY A 146 -11.83 -7.25 -9.32
C GLY A 146 -11.79 -7.86 -7.93
N ILE A 147 -10.79 -8.70 -7.70
CA ILE A 147 -10.65 -9.49 -6.49
C ILE A 147 -9.78 -8.71 -5.52
N TRP A 148 -10.28 -8.52 -4.31
CA TRP A 148 -9.62 -7.79 -3.23
C TRP A 148 -9.45 -8.65 -2.00
N LEU A 149 -8.33 -8.45 -1.33
CA LEU A 149 -8.07 -8.88 0.03
C LEU A 149 -8.10 -7.65 0.93
N PHE A 150 -8.95 -7.64 1.94
CA PHE A 150 -8.99 -6.61 2.99
C PHE A 150 -8.71 -7.27 4.34
N SER A 151 -7.86 -6.65 5.17
CA SER A 151 -7.51 -7.25 6.46
C SER A 151 -7.09 -6.19 7.47
N PRO A 152 -7.59 -6.22 8.71
CA PRO A 152 -6.98 -5.49 9.82
C PRO A 152 -5.59 -6.06 10.15
N LEU A 153 -4.64 -5.19 10.47
CA LEU A 153 -3.25 -5.57 10.73
C LEU A 153 -3.01 -6.10 12.16
N ASN A 154 -3.92 -5.83 13.10
CA ASN A 154 -3.78 -6.24 14.49
C ASN A 154 -4.94 -7.14 14.90
N SER A 155 -4.80 -8.46 14.76
CA SER A 155 -5.73 -9.35 15.44
C SER A 155 -5.02 -10.57 15.98
N THR A 156 -5.37 -10.94 17.22
CA THR A 156 -5.11 -12.27 17.78
C THR A 156 -5.83 -13.37 16.99
N THR A 157 -6.79 -12.98 16.16
CA THR A 157 -7.58 -13.84 15.29
C THR A 157 -7.63 -13.21 13.89
N PRO A 158 -6.70 -13.57 12.99
CA PRO A 158 -6.60 -13.00 11.65
C PRO A 158 -7.94 -12.99 10.93
N LEU A 159 -8.44 -11.80 10.62
CA LEU A 159 -9.61 -11.62 9.77
C LEU A 159 -9.14 -11.17 8.39
N ALA A 160 -9.71 -11.75 7.34
CA ALA A 160 -9.47 -11.32 5.98
C ALA A 160 -10.76 -11.46 5.16
N ASP A 161 -11.20 -10.38 4.53
CA ASP A 161 -12.24 -10.41 3.52
C ASP A 161 -11.59 -10.61 2.15
N PHE A 162 -11.83 -11.78 1.55
CA PHE A 162 -11.47 -12.06 0.17
C PHE A 162 -12.73 -11.93 -0.70
N VAL A 163 -12.81 -10.84 -1.47
CA VAL A 163 -14.06 -10.41 -2.11
C VAL A 163 -13.83 -10.13 -3.59
N ALA A 164 -14.67 -10.70 -4.45
CA ALA A 164 -14.80 -10.27 -5.84
C ALA A 164 -15.82 -9.12 -5.91
N LEU A 165 -15.38 -7.94 -6.35
CA LEU A 165 -16.24 -6.79 -6.61
C LEU A 165 -16.54 -6.71 -8.11
N SER A 166 -17.81 -6.87 -8.49
CA SER A 166 -18.20 -7.17 -9.88
C SER A 166 -19.30 -6.24 -10.40
N THR A 167 -20.34 -6.04 -9.59
CA THR A 167 -21.58 -5.35 -9.97
C THR A 167 -21.54 -3.89 -9.53
N VAL A 168 -21.77 -2.96 -10.47
CA VAL A 168 -21.90 -1.53 -10.14
C VAL A 168 -23.35 -1.23 -9.77
N GLY A 169 -23.56 -0.61 -8.61
CA GLY A 169 -24.85 -0.17 -8.11
C GLY A 169 -25.00 1.35 -8.09
N THR A 170 -26.13 1.81 -7.57
CA THR A 170 -26.40 3.24 -7.37
C THR A 170 -25.47 3.85 -6.32
N ALA A 171 -25.17 5.13 -6.47
CA ALA A 171 -24.36 5.86 -5.49
C ALA A 171 -25.08 6.03 -4.15
N SER A 172 -24.31 6.06 -3.06
CA SER A 172 -24.78 6.61 -1.79
C SER A 172 -24.85 8.14 -1.85
N ALA A 173 -25.31 8.78 -0.76
CA ALA A 173 -25.40 10.24 -0.68
C ALA A 173 -24.06 10.96 -0.82
N HIS A 174 -22.94 10.31 -0.45
CA HIS A 174 -21.61 10.91 -0.45
C HIS A 174 -20.64 10.28 -1.45
N GLY A 175 -21.03 9.17 -2.06
CA GLY A 175 -20.18 8.45 -3.00
C GLY A 175 -20.58 8.64 -4.46
N ASN A 176 -19.92 7.88 -5.33
CA ASN A 176 -20.09 7.97 -6.78
C ASN A 176 -20.60 6.68 -7.44
N GLY A 177 -21.01 5.68 -6.66
CA GLY A 177 -21.48 4.39 -7.13
C GLY A 177 -20.88 3.23 -6.36
N LEU A 178 -21.74 2.38 -5.80
CA LEU A 178 -21.34 1.16 -5.12
C LEU A 178 -20.73 0.16 -6.14
N VAL A 179 -19.76 -0.63 -5.69
CA VAL A 179 -19.38 -1.88 -6.35
C VAL A 179 -19.58 -3.01 -5.36
N LEU A 180 -20.45 -3.95 -5.73
CA LEU A 180 -20.93 -5.01 -4.86
C LEU A 180 -20.26 -6.34 -5.20
N SER A 181 -20.17 -7.20 -4.19
CA SER A 181 -19.98 -8.64 -4.36
C SER A 181 -21.23 -9.30 -4.96
N ASP A 182 -21.05 -10.46 -5.60
CA ASP A 182 -22.15 -11.21 -6.21
C ASP A 182 -23.22 -11.63 -5.21
N ASP A 183 -22.85 -11.86 -3.95
CA ASP A 183 -23.78 -12.18 -2.86
C ASP A 183 -24.51 -10.96 -2.27
N GLY A 184 -24.15 -9.74 -2.71
CA GLY A 184 -24.72 -8.47 -2.25
C GLY A 184 -24.42 -8.12 -0.79
N ARG A 185 -23.51 -8.84 -0.11
CA ARG A 185 -23.22 -8.64 1.31
C ARG A 185 -22.00 -7.78 1.57
N PHE A 186 -21.20 -7.51 0.55
CA PHE A 186 -20.03 -6.65 0.62
C PHE A 186 -20.10 -5.60 -0.49
N ALA A 187 -19.80 -4.35 -0.17
CA ALA A 187 -19.75 -3.29 -1.16
C ALA A 187 -18.66 -2.27 -0.83
N CYS A 188 -18.02 -1.73 -1.85
CA CYS A 188 -17.09 -0.61 -1.75
C CYS A 188 -17.56 0.59 -2.57
N GLU A 189 -17.22 1.80 -2.14
CA GLU A 189 -17.55 3.03 -2.85
C GLU A 189 -16.52 4.14 -2.59
N HIS A 190 -16.12 4.83 -3.66
CA HIS A 190 -15.36 6.07 -3.57
C HIS A 190 -16.22 7.18 -3.00
N GLN A 191 -15.74 7.82 -1.94
CA GLN A 191 -16.40 8.96 -1.31
C GLN A 191 -15.93 10.25 -1.98
N ILE A 192 -16.87 11.00 -2.54
CA ILE A 192 -16.61 12.24 -3.31
C ILE A 192 -17.05 13.51 -2.58
N SER A 193 -17.72 13.36 -1.43
CA SER A 193 -18.10 14.45 -0.54
C SER A 193 -18.18 13.96 0.92
N GLY A 194 -18.50 14.86 1.85
CA GLY A 194 -18.61 14.52 3.28
C GLY A 194 -17.25 14.33 3.96
N GLU A 195 -17.27 13.80 5.17
CA GLU A 195 -16.07 13.67 6.02
C GLU A 195 -15.06 12.63 5.49
N ALA A 196 -15.53 11.65 4.72
CA ALA A 196 -14.71 10.60 4.15
C ALA A 196 -14.22 10.92 2.72
N VAL A 197 -14.40 12.15 2.23
CA VAL A 197 -14.02 12.53 0.86
C VAL A 197 -12.58 12.16 0.51
N GLY A 198 -12.39 11.58 -0.68
CA GLY A 198 -11.09 11.11 -1.15
C GLY A 198 -10.67 9.74 -0.63
N THR A 199 -11.51 9.08 0.16
CA THR A 199 -11.30 7.69 0.62
C THR A 199 -12.29 6.74 -0.05
N VAL A 200 -12.04 5.44 0.07
CA VAL A 200 -12.95 4.36 -0.30
C VAL A 200 -13.51 3.77 0.99
N ILE A 201 -14.83 3.71 1.11
CA ILE A 201 -15.50 2.98 2.18
C ILE A 201 -15.91 1.62 1.64
N CYS A 202 -15.57 0.56 2.36
CA CYS A 202 -15.99 -0.81 2.09
C CYS A 202 -16.75 -1.35 3.30
N ILE A 203 -17.95 -1.89 3.13
CA ILE A 203 -18.73 -2.45 4.24
C ILE A 203 -19.17 -3.87 3.96
N ARG A 204 -19.28 -4.66 5.03
CA ARG A 204 -20.00 -5.92 5.06
C ARG A 204 -21.29 -5.75 5.86
N VAL A 205 -22.39 -6.26 5.32
CA VAL A 205 -23.67 -6.31 6.01
C VAL A 205 -24.06 -7.75 6.37
N THR A 206 -24.80 -7.89 7.47
CA THR A 206 -25.47 -9.14 7.84
C THR A 206 -26.64 -9.43 6.89
N SER A 207 -27.17 -10.66 6.93
CA SER A 207 -28.40 -11.01 6.17
C SER A 207 -29.62 -10.15 6.54
N ALA A 208 -29.60 -9.52 7.71
CA ALA A 208 -30.63 -8.58 8.17
C ALA A 208 -30.37 -7.12 7.73
N GLY A 209 -29.34 -6.87 6.91
CA GLY A 209 -28.99 -5.53 6.40
C GLY A 209 -28.28 -4.62 7.41
N LYS A 210 -27.90 -5.12 8.60
CA LYS A 210 -27.11 -4.35 9.58
C LYS A 210 -25.62 -4.40 9.24
N LEU A 211 -24.89 -3.31 9.50
CA LEU A 211 -23.42 -3.29 9.42
C LEU A 211 -22.84 -4.39 10.31
N ALA A 212 -22.07 -5.29 9.70
CA ALA A 212 -21.30 -6.29 10.42
C ALA A 212 -19.93 -5.70 10.80
N TRP A 213 -19.25 -5.15 9.80
CA TRP A 213 -18.00 -4.39 9.91
C TRP A 213 -17.72 -3.69 8.57
N GLY A 214 -16.66 -2.90 8.52
CA GLY A 214 -16.21 -2.26 7.29
C GLY A 214 -14.78 -1.75 7.37
N TYR A 215 -14.43 -0.93 6.40
CA TYR A 215 -13.12 -0.34 6.21
C TYR A 215 -13.25 1.04 5.58
N GLN A 216 -12.31 1.91 5.90
CA GLN A 216 -12.10 3.18 5.19
C GLN A 216 -10.64 3.25 4.74
N PHE A 217 -10.41 3.29 3.44
CA PHE A 217 -9.08 3.24 2.83
C PHE A 217 -8.74 4.49 2.03
N THR A 218 -7.49 4.95 2.14
CA THR A 218 -6.84 5.65 1.03
C THR A 218 -6.33 4.59 0.07
N VAL A 219 -6.82 4.58 -1.18
CA VAL A 219 -6.46 3.57 -2.18
C VAL A 219 -5.50 4.14 -3.22
N SER A 220 -4.48 3.35 -3.57
CA SER A 220 -3.53 3.59 -4.64
C SER A 220 -3.50 2.38 -5.58
N VAL A 221 -4.36 2.43 -6.61
CA VAL A 221 -4.52 1.45 -7.69
C VAL A 221 -4.88 0.02 -7.22
N ASN A 222 -3.91 -0.69 -6.66
CA ASN A 222 -4.01 -2.07 -6.20
C ASN A 222 -3.74 -2.21 -4.70
N ASP A 223 -3.32 -1.15 -4.02
CA ASP A 223 -3.05 -1.17 -2.59
C ASP A 223 -3.96 -0.17 -1.89
N GLY A 224 -4.26 -0.40 -0.62
CA GLY A 224 -4.95 0.56 0.22
C GLY A 224 -4.48 0.47 1.65
N GLU A 225 -4.44 1.63 2.30
CA GLU A 225 -4.05 1.79 3.70
C GLU A 225 -5.20 2.52 4.39
N GLY A 226 -5.57 2.08 5.58
CA GLY A 226 -6.75 2.63 6.20
C GLY A 226 -7.05 2.07 7.56
N LYS A 227 -8.33 2.06 7.88
CA LYS A 227 -8.83 1.63 9.16
C LYS A 227 -9.97 0.65 9.01
N PHE A 228 -10.09 -0.24 9.99
CA PHE A 228 -11.25 -1.10 10.19
C PHE A 228 -12.33 -0.36 10.99
N ILE A 229 -13.57 -0.55 10.55
CA ILE A 229 -14.79 -0.01 11.13
C ILE A 229 -15.54 -1.17 11.76
N SER A 230 -15.75 -1.11 13.07
CA SER A 230 -16.51 -2.14 13.79
C SER A 230 -18.02 -2.09 13.44
N GLY A 231 -18.77 -3.14 13.78
CA GLY A 231 -20.23 -3.17 13.58
C GLY A 231 -21.01 -2.08 14.33
N THR A 232 -20.40 -1.43 15.31
CA THR A 232 -20.96 -0.25 16.02
C THR A 232 -20.56 1.08 15.38
N GLY A 233 -19.78 1.06 14.29
CA GLY A 233 -19.33 2.24 13.56
C GLY A 233 -18.07 2.91 14.12
N GLY A 234 -17.43 2.33 15.13
CA GLY A 234 -16.18 2.85 15.69
C GLY A 234 -14.95 2.40 14.91
N ASP A 235 -14.03 3.33 14.65
CA ASP A 235 -12.67 3.09 14.17
C ASP A 235 -11.87 2.37 15.26
N THR A 236 -11.23 1.26 14.92
CA THR A 236 -10.55 0.44 15.94
C THR A 236 -9.11 0.11 15.56
N GLU A 237 -8.84 -0.18 14.29
CA GLU A 237 -7.64 -0.91 13.89
C GLU A 237 -7.10 -0.44 12.55
N LEU A 238 -5.78 -0.49 12.32
CA LEU A 238 -5.23 -0.28 10.98
C LEU A 238 -5.61 -1.43 10.07
N ALA A 239 -5.88 -1.12 8.81
CA ALA A 239 -6.22 -2.11 7.81
C ALA A 239 -5.42 -1.89 6.52
N ILE A 240 -5.23 -2.98 5.80
CA ILE A 240 -4.68 -2.98 4.44
C ILE A 240 -5.70 -3.53 3.44
N ALA A 241 -5.60 -3.03 2.22
CA ALA A 241 -6.29 -3.56 1.06
C ALA A 241 -5.25 -3.97 0.02
N ARG A 242 -5.45 -5.12 -0.63
CA ARG A 242 -4.68 -5.54 -1.80
C ARG A 242 -5.59 -6.10 -2.87
N ARG A 243 -5.50 -5.50 -4.05
CA ARG A 243 -6.15 -5.99 -5.26
C ARG A 243 -5.30 -7.06 -5.91
N LEU A 244 -5.94 -8.15 -6.29
CA LEU A 244 -5.34 -9.34 -6.86
C LEU A 244 -5.68 -9.51 -8.33
N THR A 245 -6.68 -8.78 -8.85
CA THR A 245 -6.97 -8.69 -10.28
C THR A 245 -7.29 -7.27 -10.70
N ASN A 246 -6.92 -6.87 -11.91
CA ASN A 246 -7.33 -5.60 -12.49
C ASN A 246 -8.86 -5.57 -12.76
N PRO A 247 -9.46 -4.46 -13.21
CA PRO A 247 -10.90 -4.38 -13.46
C PRO A 247 -11.41 -5.38 -14.52
N ALA A 248 -10.53 -5.86 -15.39
CA ALA A 248 -10.82 -6.84 -16.43
C ALA A 248 -10.66 -8.29 -15.94
N GLY A 249 -10.35 -8.51 -14.66
CA GLY A 249 -10.16 -9.84 -14.08
C GLY A 249 -8.77 -10.44 -14.31
N THR A 250 -7.84 -9.73 -14.97
CA THR A 250 -6.46 -10.18 -15.13
C THR A 250 -5.73 -10.08 -13.80
N ALA A 251 -5.09 -11.17 -13.37
CA ALA A 251 -4.40 -11.19 -12.08
C ALA A 251 -3.20 -10.23 -12.03
N THR A 252 -3.01 -9.59 -10.88
CA THR A 252 -2.00 -8.55 -10.64
C THR A 252 -1.02 -9.04 -9.57
N GLY A 253 0.22 -9.36 -9.95
CA GLY A 253 1.24 -9.82 -9.01
C GLY A 253 2.35 -10.64 -9.66
N VAL A 254 3.25 -11.19 -8.83
CA VAL A 254 4.24 -12.18 -9.26
C VAL A 254 3.54 -13.53 -9.35
N LEU A 255 3.07 -13.88 -10.54
CA LEU A 255 2.34 -15.12 -10.77
C LEU A 255 3.14 -15.99 -11.72
N LEU A 256 3.24 -17.27 -11.36
CA LEU A 256 3.66 -18.29 -12.32
C LEU A 256 2.55 -18.40 -13.37
N LYS A 257 2.94 -18.50 -14.64
CA LYS A 257 1.99 -18.75 -15.72
C LYS A 257 1.37 -20.13 -15.47
N SER A 258 0.10 -20.18 -15.11
CA SER A 258 -0.62 -21.43 -14.89
C SER A 258 -1.93 -21.39 -15.67
N GLU A 259 -2.23 -22.47 -16.40
CA GLU A 259 -3.42 -22.57 -17.25
C GLU A 259 -4.61 -23.27 -16.58
N THR A 260 -4.50 -23.64 -15.29
CA THR A 260 -5.53 -24.48 -14.65
C THR A 260 -6.14 -23.80 -13.44
N ALA A 261 -7.44 -23.48 -13.55
CA ALA A 261 -8.25 -23.07 -12.42
C ALA A 261 -8.47 -24.25 -11.46
N ARG A 262 -8.12 -24.09 -10.19
CA ARG A 262 -8.33 -25.11 -9.16
C ARG A 262 -9.73 -24.95 -8.55
N GLN A 263 -10.48 -26.05 -8.48
CA GLN A 263 -11.74 -26.08 -7.74
C GLN A 263 -11.47 -26.22 -6.24
N PRO A 264 -12.09 -25.41 -5.36
CA PRO A 264 -11.86 -25.52 -3.93
C PRO A 264 -12.43 -26.85 -3.40
N ALA A 265 -11.58 -27.62 -2.73
CA ALA A 265 -12.01 -28.81 -1.99
C ALA A 265 -12.65 -28.39 -0.65
N GLN A 266 -13.64 -29.14 -0.16
CA GLN A 266 -14.11 -28.99 1.21
C GLN A 266 -13.00 -29.40 2.19
N LEU A 267 -12.56 -28.47 3.02
CA LEU A 267 -11.53 -28.70 4.04
C LEU A 267 -12.20 -29.01 5.38
N THR A 268 -11.74 -30.05 6.07
CA THR A 268 -12.08 -30.35 7.46
C THR A 268 -10.88 -30.08 8.36
N GLU A 269 -11.08 -30.01 9.69
CA GLU A 269 -9.97 -29.80 10.62
C GLU A 269 -8.89 -30.88 10.48
N ALA A 270 -7.65 -30.44 10.29
CA ALA A 270 -6.49 -31.30 10.17
C ALA A 270 -5.75 -31.40 11.50
N THR A 271 -5.28 -32.60 11.85
CA THR A 271 -4.33 -32.76 12.96
C THR A 271 -2.93 -32.30 12.53
N VAL A 272 -2.07 -31.92 13.47
CA VAL A 272 -0.67 -31.56 13.19
C VAL A 272 0.06 -32.67 12.45
N ASP A 273 -0.21 -33.93 12.79
CA ASP A 273 0.40 -35.09 12.12
C ASP A 273 -0.09 -35.23 10.67
N SER A 274 -1.37 -34.98 10.40
CA SER A 274 -1.91 -34.99 9.03
C SER A 274 -1.35 -33.85 8.17
N LEU A 275 -1.11 -32.68 8.77
CA LEU A 275 -0.44 -31.56 8.10
C LEU A 275 1.02 -31.91 7.79
N ARG A 276 1.75 -32.52 8.74
CA ARG A 276 3.13 -32.96 8.53
C ARG A 276 3.22 -33.99 7.40
N ALA A 277 2.39 -35.03 7.44
CA ALA A 277 2.34 -36.04 6.40
C ALA A 277 1.98 -35.46 5.02
N GLY A 278 1.06 -34.48 4.98
CA GLY A 278 0.71 -33.76 3.76
C GLY A 278 1.89 -32.94 3.20
N ILE A 279 2.62 -32.21 4.05
CA ILE A 279 3.82 -31.47 3.64
C ILE A 279 4.89 -32.42 3.11
N GLU A 280 5.17 -33.52 3.82
CA GLU A 280 6.14 -34.54 3.40
C GLU A 280 5.76 -35.17 2.07
N SER A 281 4.47 -35.49 1.88
CA SER A 281 3.95 -36.02 0.61
C SER A 281 4.15 -35.04 -0.55
N VAL A 282 3.87 -33.75 -0.35
CA VAL A 282 4.07 -32.72 -1.38
C VAL A 282 5.56 -32.54 -1.68
N ALA A 283 6.41 -32.48 -0.64
CA ALA A 283 7.85 -32.34 -0.80
C ALA A 283 8.48 -33.53 -1.57
N ASN A 284 8.00 -34.75 -1.32
CA ASN A 284 8.47 -35.96 -1.99
C ASN A 284 7.95 -36.11 -3.43
N SER A 285 6.85 -35.44 -3.78
CA SER A 285 6.25 -35.55 -5.12
C SER A 285 7.00 -34.78 -6.22
N GLY A 286 8.00 -33.95 -5.85
CA GLY A 286 8.74 -33.12 -6.79
C GLY A 286 7.83 -32.07 -7.43
N LEU A 287 7.85 -30.84 -6.91
CA LEU A 287 7.16 -29.71 -7.54
C LEU A 287 7.84 -29.41 -8.89
N THR A 288 7.38 -30.03 -9.97
CA THR A 288 7.86 -29.72 -11.32
C THR A 288 7.34 -28.35 -11.71
N THR A 289 8.26 -27.42 -11.93
CA THR A 289 7.97 -26.11 -12.50
C THR A 289 7.84 -26.25 -14.01
N ASP A 290 6.64 -26.12 -14.55
CA ASP A 290 6.42 -25.73 -15.96
C ASP A 290 6.56 -24.21 -16.10
#